data_AF-A0A1E5IYD7-F1
#
_entry.id   AF-A0A1E5IYD7-F1
#
_cell.length_a   1.000
_cell.length_b   1.000
_cell.length_c   1.000
_cell.angle_alpha   90.00
_cell.angle_beta   90.00
_cell.angle_gamma   90.00
#
_symmetry.space_group_name_H-M   'P 1'
#
loop_
_entity.id
_entity.type
_entity.pdbx_description
1 polymer ?
#
loop_
_entity_poly.entity_id
_entity_poly.type
_entity_poly.pdbx_seq_one_letter_code
_entity_poly.pdbx_strand_id
1 'polypeptide(L)'
;MKCFGVALLAVSLCGCSVNINKPAKQKSSSEVVQADTGYSQALTLANGYSLVVSEGALEPRSIGSVTVALYRDLSVGDFVSAVSFMRDGSVLKSSLVENGSDRQKITVTMATAGSGNYQNSQSVCVVNQALSLC
;
A
#
# COMPACT_ATOMS: atom_id res chain seq x y z
N MET A 1 62.20 52.89 -16.63
CA MET A 1 62.31 51.53 -16.06
C MET A 1 60.94 50.87 -16.09
N LYS A 2 60.91 49.61 -16.57
CA LYS A 2 59.83 48.60 -16.49
C LYS A 2 58.65 48.80 -17.44
N CYS A 3 58.14 47.80 -18.16
CA CYS A 3 58.71 46.55 -18.69
C CYS A 3 57.72 46.05 -19.76
N PHE A 4 58.25 45.59 -20.88
CA PHE A 4 57.57 44.94 -22.00
C PHE A 4 57.23 43.47 -21.68
N GLY A 5 56.21 42.91 -22.33
CA GLY A 5 55.93 41.46 -22.34
C GLY A 5 54.50 41.18 -22.79
N VAL A 6 54.20 41.26 -24.09
CA VAL A 6 54.21 40.16 -25.08
C VAL A 6 53.31 38.98 -24.67
N ALA A 7 52.24 38.84 -25.45
CA ALA A 7 51.24 37.79 -25.41
C ALA A 7 51.79 36.43 -25.85
N LEU A 8 51.30 35.37 -25.23
CA LEU A 8 51.35 34.02 -25.80
C LEU A 8 50.00 33.34 -25.59
N LEU A 9 49.28 33.09 -26.70
CA LEU A 9 48.16 32.16 -26.77
C LEU A 9 48.68 30.74 -26.53
N ALA A 10 48.00 29.97 -25.68
CA ALA A 10 48.08 28.53 -25.66
C ALA A 10 46.66 27.95 -25.54
N VAL A 11 46.12 27.51 -26.67
CA VAL A 11 44.89 26.70 -26.76
C VAL A 11 45.28 25.26 -26.44
N SER A 12 44.86 24.76 -25.28
CA SER A 12 44.99 23.34 -24.92
C SER A 12 43.61 22.70 -24.92
N LEU A 13 43.25 22.12 -26.06
CA LEU A 13 42.11 21.21 -26.21
C LEU A 13 42.51 19.84 -25.65
N CYS A 14 42.22 19.58 -24.38
CA CYS A 14 42.31 18.23 -23.84
C CYS A 14 40.96 17.52 -24.08
N GLY A 15 40.88 16.82 -25.21
CA GLY A 15 39.78 15.94 -25.53
C GLY A 15 39.83 14.67 -24.66
N CYS A 16 38.99 14.60 -23.64
CA CYS A 16 38.71 13.33 -22.96
C CYS A 16 37.86 12.47 -23.91
N SER A 17 38.50 11.44 -24.47
CA SER A 17 37.83 10.42 -25.27
C SER A 17 36.75 9.72 -24.45
N VAL A 18 35.50 9.75 -24.94
CA VAL A 18 34.41 8.90 -24.42
C VAL A 18 34.68 7.47 -24.89
N ASN A 19 35.12 6.61 -23.96
CA ASN A 19 35.20 5.18 -24.19
C ASN A 19 33.82 4.55 -23.92
N ILE A 20 33.10 4.28 -25.00
CA ILE A 20 31.88 3.46 -25.02
C ILE A 20 32.35 2.00 -25.12
N ASN A 21 32.47 1.31 -24.00
CA ASN A 21 31.90 -0.03 -23.80
C ASN A 21 32.17 -0.50 -22.36
N LYS A 22 31.29 -0.15 -21.42
CA LYS A 22 31.18 -0.90 -20.17
C LYS A 22 29.83 -1.59 -20.23
N PRO A 23 29.75 -2.93 -20.30
CA PRO A 23 28.47 -3.59 -20.12
C PRO A 23 27.97 -3.17 -18.73
N ALA A 24 26.87 -2.42 -18.71
CA ALA A 24 26.18 -2.12 -17.48
C ALA A 24 25.83 -3.49 -16.89
N LYS A 25 26.52 -3.89 -15.82
CA LYS A 25 26.04 -4.94 -14.94
C LYS A 25 24.69 -4.43 -14.47
N GLN A 26 23.64 -4.93 -15.10
CA GLN A 26 22.27 -4.72 -14.66
C GLN A 26 22.24 -5.33 -13.26
N LYS A 27 22.38 -4.46 -12.26
CA LYS A 27 22.17 -4.82 -10.87
C LYS A 27 20.68 -5.09 -10.82
N SER A 28 20.29 -6.32 -11.10
CA SER A 28 19.00 -6.84 -10.68
C SER A 28 19.10 -6.91 -9.16
N SER A 29 18.98 -5.74 -8.52
CA SER A 29 18.63 -5.67 -7.12
C SER A 29 17.17 -6.07 -7.09
N SER A 30 16.92 -7.37 -6.87
CA SER A 30 15.72 -7.80 -6.18
C SER A 30 15.76 -7.16 -4.80
N GLU A 31 15.39 -5.89 -4.75
CA GLU A 31 15.28 -5.13 -3.51
C GLU A 31 14.02 -5.68 -2.84
N VAL A 32 14.23 -6.44 -1.77
CA VAL A 32 13.14 -6.93 -0.91
C VAL A 32 12.54 -5.69 -0.25
N VAL A 33 11.47 -5.16 -0.83
CA VAL A 33 10.73 -4.04 -0.26
C VAL A 33 10.06 -4.55 1.02
N GLN A 34 10.66 -4.25 2.17
CA GLN A 34 9.96 -4.36 3.46
C GLN A 34 8.90 -3.27 3.49
N ALA A 35 7.66 -3.63 3.18
CA ALA A 35 6.52 -2.76 3.36
C ALA A 35 6.30 -2.48 4.84
N ASP A 36 6.08 -1.21 5.16
CA ASP A 36 5.37 -0.81 6.38
C ASP A 36 4.11 -1.66 6.50
N THR A 37 3.95 -2.37 7.63
CA THR A 37 2.87 -3.34 7.77
C THR A 37 1.55 -2.60 7.69
N GLY A 38 0.85 -2.73 6.56
CA GLY A 38 -0.43 -2.09 6.33
C GLY A 38 -1.46 -2.43 7.41
N TYR A 39 -2.56 -1.69 7.44
CA TYR A 39 -3.62 -1.94 8.40
C TYR A 39 -4.11 -3.39 8.29
N SER A 40 -4.18 -4.10 9.42
CA SER A 40 -4.74 -5.44 9.52
C SER A 40 -5.43 -5.61 10.88
N GLN A 41 -6.69 -6.04 10.87
CA GLN A 41 -7.48 -6.26 12.08
C GLN A 41 -8.39 -7.48 11.92
N ALA A 42 -8.39 -8.35 12.94
CA ALA A 42 -9.35 -9.44 13.07
C ALA A 42 -10.51 -9.04 14.02
N LEU A 43 -11.73 -9.46 13.70
CA LEU A 43 -12.95 -9.19 14.45
C LEU A 43 -13.73 -10.51 14.61
N THR A 44 -14.06 -10.88 15.84
CA THR A 44 -14.93 -12.03 16.13
C THR A 44 -16.40 -11.63 15.96
N LEU A 45 -17.14 -12.41 15.20
CA LEU A 45 -18.58 -12.25 14.98
C LEU A 45 -19.39 -13.01 16.04
N ALA A 46 -20.66 -12.60 16.23
CA ALA A 46 -21.55 -13.23 17.21
C ALA A 46 -21.87 -14.71 16.90
N ASN A 47 -21.74 -15.12 15.63
CA ASN A 47 -21.88 -16.52 15.20
C ASN A 47 -20.59 -17.35 15.36
N GLY A 48 -19.55 -16.79 15.98
CA GLY A 48 -18.25 -17.45 16.20
C GLY A 48 -17.27 -17.34 15.03
N TYR A 49 -17.69 -16.81 13.89
CA TYR A 49 -16.81 -16.61 12.74
C TYR A 49 -15.86 -15.44 12.98
N SER A 50 -14.86 -15.29 12.12
CA SER A 50 -13.90 -14.18 12.16
C SER A 50 -13.90 -13.42 10.85
N LEU A 51 -13.92 -12.09 10.93
CA LEU A 51 -13.58 -11.20 9.82
C LEU A 51 -12.13 -10.76 9.96
N VAL A 52 -11.40 -10.72 8.86
CA VAL A 52 -10.09 -10.09 8.75
C VAL A 52 -10.18 -8.96 7.75
N VAL A 53 -9.89 -7.74 8.20
CA VAL A 53 -9.80 -6.55 7.34
C VAL A 53 -8.33 -6.23 7.16
N SER A 54 -7.87 -6.13 5.91
CA SER A 54 -6.48 -5.82 5.61
C SER A 54 -6.32 -4.90 4.41
N GLU A 55 -5.36 -3.99 4.47
CA GLU A 55 -4.84 -3.30 3.27
C GLU A 55 -3.99 -4.25 2.42
N GLY A 56 -3.91 -3.98 1.11
CA GLY A 56 -3.06 -4.76 0.22
C GLY A 56 -1.58 -4.61 0.58
N ALA A 57 -0.88 -5.75 0.61
CA ALA A 57 0.56 -5.77 0.86
C ALA A 57 1.33 -5.06 -0.27
N LEU A 58 2.40 -4.35 0.09
CA LEU A 58 3.28 -3.64 -0.86
C LEU A 58 2.57 -2.53 -1.67
N GLU A 59 1.37 -2.11 -1.26
CA GLU A 59 0.70 -0.96 -1.86
C GLU A 59 1.17 0.37 -1.23
N PRO A 60 1.13 1.49 -1.97
CA PRO A 60 1.37 2.80 -1.41
C PRO A 60 0.41 3.13 -0.23
N ARG A 61 0.90 3.90 0.75
CA ARG A 61 0.05 4.37 1.86
C ARG A 61 -1.09 5.30 1.42
N SER A 62 -0.96 5.94 0.26
CA SER A 62 -1.90 6.95 -0.24
C SER A 62 -3.01 6.40 -1.14
N ILE A 63 -2.93 5.15 -1.61
CA ILE A 63 -3.93 4.56 -2.51
C ILE A 63 -3.77 3.03 -2.50
N GLY A 64 -4.84 2.29 -2.74
CA GLY A 64 -4.74 0.86 -2.97
C GLY A 64 -6.07 0.15 -2.79
N SER A 65 -6.02 -0.99 -2.11
CA SER A 65 -7.18 -1.83 -1.84
C SER A 65 -7.32 -2.15 -0.35
N VAL A 66 -8.55 -2.49 0.03
CA VAL A 66 -8.90 -3.14 1.28
C VAL A 66 -9.57 -4.46 0.93
N THR A 67 -9.20 -5.52 1.65
CA THR A 67 -9.86 -6.82 1.60
C THR A 67 -10.50 -7.11 2.94
N VAL A 68 -11.75 -7.58 2.92
CA VAL A 68 -12.46 -8.12 4.07
C VAL A 68 -12.68 -9.60 3.79
N ALA A 69 -12.08 -10.47 4.61
CA ALA A 69 -12.15 -11.91 4.48
C ALA A 69 -12.90 -12.53 5.65
N LEU A 70 -13.81 -13.46 5.36
CA LEU A 70 -14.58 -14.21 6.33
C LEU A 70 -14.00 -15.61 6.51
N TYR A 71 -13.82 -16.00 7.77
CA TYR A 71 -13.37 -17.32 8.19
C TYR A 71 -14.39 -17.93 9.14
N ARG A 72 -14.68 -19.22 8.97
CA ARG A 72 -15.43 -19.98 10.00
C ARG A 72 -14.56 -20.17 11.24
N ASP A 73 -13.28 -20.49 11.02
CA ASP A 73 -12.28 -20.63 12.06
C ASP A 73 -10.94 -20.09 11.55
N LEU A 74 -10.50 -18.97 12.13
CA LEU A 74 -9.25 -18.32 11.76
C LEU A 74 -8.01 -19.11 12.22
N SER A 75 -8.11 -19.92 13.28
CA SER A 75 -6.98 -20.64 13.87
C SER A 75 -6.46 -21.76 12.97
N VAL A 76 -7.36 -22.35 12.17
CA VAL A 76 -7.06 -23.42 11.20
C VAL A 76 -7.11 -22.93 9.75
N GLY A 77 -7.44 -21.66 9.53
CA GLY A 77 -7.54 -21.07 8.19
C GLY A 77 -8.76 -21.54 7.37
N ASP A 78 -9.89 -21.84 8.02
CA ASP A 78 -11.14 -22.23 7.35
C ASP A 78 -11.80 -21.00 6.69
N PHE A 79 -11.29 -20.65 5.51
CA PHE A 79 -11.73 -19.53 4.69
C PHE A 79 -13.10 -19.79 4.04
N VAL A 80 -13.93 -18.75 3.96
CA VAL A 80 -15.28 -18.81 3.38
C VAL A 80 -15.39 -17.96 2.12
N SER A 81 -15.21 -16.66 2.29
CA SER A 81 -15.42 -15.67 1.23
C SER A 81 -14.64 -14.41 1.54
N ALA A 82 -14.42 -13.58 0.53
CA ALA A 82 -13.81 -12.28 0.68
C ALA A 82 -14.45 -11.28 -0.28
N VAL A 83 -14.38 -10.01 0.09
CA VAL A 83 -14.67 -8.88 -0.80
C VAL A 83 -13.51 -7.89 -0.73
N SER A 84 -13.17 -7.31 -1.87
CA SER A 84 -12.14 -6.26 -1.96
C SER A 84 -12.72 -5.02 -2.62
N PHE A 85 -12.25 -3.86 -2.18
CA PHE A 85 -12.65 -2.55 -2.73
C PHE A 85 -11.47 -1.57 -2.69
N MET A 86 -11.58 -0.50 -3.47
CA MET A 86 -10.55 0.54 -3.52
C MET A 86 -10.51 1.38 -2.24
N ARG A 87 -9.32 1.81 -1.82
CA ARG A 87 -9.14 2.85 -0.80
C ARG A 87 -8.43 4.07 -1.38
N ASP A 88 -8.92 5.24 -0.99
CA ASP A 88 -8.23 6.51 -1.16
C ASP A 88 -7.61 6.92 0.18
N GLY A 89 -6.29 6.81 0.26
CA GLY A 89 -5.52 6.97 1.49
C GLY A 89 -5.45 5.69 2.34
N SER A 90 -5.42 5.86 3.66
CA SER A 90 -5.15 4.79 4.63
C SER A 90 -6.39 4.41 5.44
N VAL A 91 -6.51 3.13 5.82
CA VAL A 91 -7.53 2.67 6.76
C VAL A 91 -7.18 3.17 8.16
N LEU A 92 -8.14 3.82 8.81
CA LEU A 92 -8.03 4.29 10.19
C LEU A 92 -8.51 3.23 11.19
N LYS A 93 -9.65 2.61 10.89
CA LYS A 93 -10.28 1.61 11.75
C LYS A 93 -11.31 0.78 11.00
N SER A 94 -11.65 -0.36 11.57
CA SER A 94 -12.80 -1.16 11.20
C SER A 94 -13.61 -1.51 12.45
N SER A 95 -14.93 -1.43 12.36
CA SER A 95 -15.83 -1.63 13.50
C SER A 95 -17.11 -2.34 13.09
N LEU A 96 -17.57 -3.27 13.92
CA LEU A 96 -18.89 -3.88 13.78
C LEU A 96 -19.97 -2.87 14.15
N VAL A 97 -20.86 -2.60 13.20
CA VAL A 97 -22.04 -1.74 13.37
C VAL A 97 -23.29 -2.59 13.60
N GLU A 98 -23.29 -3.82 13.09
CA GLU A 98 -24.32 -4.83 13.36
C GLU A 98 -23.65 -6.18 13.53
N ASN A 99 -24.03 -6.93 14.56
CA ASN A 99 -23.44 -8.24 14.86
C ASN A 99 -24.51 -9.22 15.36
N GLY A 100 -25.52 -9.47 14.52
CA GLY A 100 -26.52 -10.50 14.74
C GLY A 100 -25.96 -11.91 14.49
N SER A 101 -26.78 -12.93 14.68
CA SER A 101 -26.39 -14.32 14.40
C SER A 101 -26.41 -14.64 12.89
N ASP A 102 -27.30 -14.01 12.15
CA ASP A 102 -27.60 -14.26 10.72
C ASP A 102 -27.18 -13.10 9.80
N ARG A 103 -27.07 -11.90 10.35
CA ARG A 103 -26.63 -10.70 9.64
C ARG A 103 -25.60 -9.93 10.44
N GLN A 104 -24.50 -9.57 9.78
CA GLN A 104 -23.48 -8.70 10.34
C GLN A 104 -23.15 -7.57 9.37
N LYS A 105 -22.71 -6.44 9.91
CA LYS A 105 -22.27 -5.29 9.13
C LYS A 105 -21.04 -4.69 9.79
N ILE A 106 -19.99 -4.57 9.01
CA ILE A 106 -18.76 -3.89 9.39
C ILE A 106 -18.65 -2.59 8.60
N THR A 107 -18.09 -1.56 9.22
CA THR A 107 -17.71 -0.33 8.55
C THR A 107 -16.20 -0.18 8.63
N VAL A 108 -15.57 0.12 7.49
CA VAL A 108 -14.16 0.45 7.36
C VAL A 108 -14.04 1.94 7.11
N THR A 109 -13.42 2.66 8.04
CA THR A 109 -13.17 4.10 7.94
C THR A 109 -11.77 4.35 7.40
N MET A 110 -11.67 5.22 6.40
CA MET A 110 -10.43 5.58 5.71
C MET A 110 -10.24 7.09 5.74
N ALA A 111 -8.98 7.53 5.58
CA ALA A 111 -8.64 8.93 5.42
C ALA A 111 -7.66 9.15 4.28
N THR A 112 -7.92 10.19 3.47
CA THR A 112 -7.05 10.60 2.36
C THR A 112 -5.67 11.01 2.86
N ALA A 113 -4.60 10.68 2.12
CA ALA A 113 -3.23 11.06 2.49
C ALA A 113 -2.90 12.56 2.27
N GLY A 114 -3.76 13.31 1.55
CA GLY A 114 -3.57 14.73 1.34
C GLY A 114 -3.78 15.57 2.62
N SER A 115 -3.35 16.83 2.60
CA SER A 115 -3.44 17.75 3.75
C SER A 115 -4.87 18.01 4.24
N GLY A 116 -5.88 17.70 3.41
CA GLY A 116 -7.30 17.81 3.80
C GLY A 116 -7.75 16.73 4.78
N ASN A 117 -7.08 15.56 4.84
CA ASN A 117 -7.42 14.45 5.73
C ASN A 117 -8.92 14.08 5.73
N TYR A 118 -9.53 14.06 4.54
CA TYR A 118 -10.95 13.76 4.39
C TYR A 118 -11.21 12.31 4.76
N GLN A 119 -12.24 12.08 5.58
CA GLN A 119 -12.64 10.75 5.99
C GLN A 119 -13.81 10.23 5.16
N ASN A 120 -13.72 8.96 4.77
CA ASN A 120 -14.81 8.24 4.14
C ASN A 120 -14.97 6.87 4.81
N SER A 121 -16.11 6.22 4.62
CA SER A 121 -16.38 4.89 5.13
C SER A 121 -17.05 4.02 4.09
N GLN A 122 -16.63 2.76 4.01
CA GLN A 122 -17.26 1.71 3.21
C GLN A 122 -17.81 0.67 4.17
N SER A 123 -19.07 0.24 3.99
CA SER A 123 -19.59 -0.89 4.76
C SER A 123 -19.49 -2.19 3.97
N VAL A 124 -19.41 -3.29 4.71
CA VAL A 124 -19.48 -4.64 4.18
C VAL A 124 -20.53 -5.39 5.00
N CYS A 125 -21.46 -6.00 4.29
CA CYS A 125 -22.53 -6.79 4.85
C CYS A 125 -22.15 -8.26 4.76
N VAL A 126 -22.45 -9.00 5.82
CA VAL A 126 -22.33 -10.46 5.89
C VAL A 126 -23.74 -11.01 5.99
N VAL A 127 -24.15 -11.80 5.00
CA VAL A 127 -25.46 -12.47 4.97
C VAL A 127 -25.26 -13.88 4.43
N ASN A 128 -25.69 -14.89 5.20
CA ASN A 128 -25.54 -16.30 4.81
C ASN A 128 -24.10 -16.64 4.36
N GLN A 129 -23.11 -16.14 5.09
CA GLN A 129 -21.68 -16.34 4.82
C GLN A 129 -21.15 -15.71 3.52
N ALA A 130 -21.97 -14.95 2.81
CA ALA A 130 -21.57 -14.13 1.67
C ALA A 130 -21.24 -12.71 2.12
N LEU A 131 -20.20 -12.14 1.52
CA LEU A 131 -19.78 -10.75 1.73
C LEU A 131 -20.21 -9.89 0.54
N SER A 132 -20.76 -8.71 0.81
CA SER A 132 -21.08 -7.71 -0.20
C SER A 132 -20.83 -6.30 0.31
N LEU A 133 -20.48 -5.40 -0.61
CA LEU A 133 -20.43 -3.98 -0.28
C LEU A 133 -21.85 -3.46 0.00
N CYS A 134 -21.96 -2.63 1.03
CA CYS A 134 -23.15 -1.90 1.45
C CYS A 134 -22.68 -0.63 2.22
#